data_AF-A0A1I3Z1S4-F1
#
_entry.id   AF-A0A1I3Z1S4-F1
#
_cell.length_a   1.000
_cell.length_b   1.000
_cell.length_c   1.000
_cell.angle_alpha   90.00
_cell.angle_beta   90.00
_cell.angle_gamma   90.00
#
_symmetry.space_group_name_H-M   'P 1'
#
loop_
_entity.id
_entity.type
_entity.pdbx_description
1 polymer ?
#
loop_
_entity_poly.entity_id
_entity_poly.type
_entity_poly.pdbx_seq_one_letter_code
_entity_poly.pdbx_strand_id
1 'polypeptide(L)'
;MAGLPEPGDRLQEETEAARAAADYVRARAVRLQAEAAWHRAEARRLVRRARAAYFADPVSGDVFACASPRRWHHEAMTGGSRRSDQRDWDASDRDDAAERRDAAAERRDQRASERDLAADERRKEVRGTEDELRAGLRRAGLQDAAAAQRDEEAGRREDSAVGAGLSPEELGVLRKHARADREAAAADRTAANADRYALHTYLNDAIGRRAAEAGDRGAAESDRRAAASDRRSAHTDRDAALADRQESAVERAMNQHPEDFS
;
A
#
# COMPACT_ATOMS: atom_id res chain seq x y z
N MET A 1 59.89 -1.43 27.23
CA MET A 1 59.86 -2.24 26.00
C MET A 1 58.62 -3.11 26.05
N ALA A 2 57.58 -2.76 25.28
CA ALA A 2 56.40 -3.62 25.14
C ALA A 2 56.75 -4.71 24.13
N GLY A 3 56.72 -5.98 24.56
CA GLY A 3 56.99 -7.13 23.70
C GLY A 3 55.99 -7.17 22.54
N LEU A 4 56.50 -7.41 21.33
CA LEU A 4 55.66 -7.63 20.17
C LEU A 4 54.81 -8.88 20.41
N PRO A 5 53.49 -8.83 20.14
CA PRO A 5 52.62 -9.98 20.32
C PRO A 5 53.09 -11.14 19.44
N GLU A 6 53.12 -12.34 20.02
CA GLU A 6 53.51 -13.57 19.34
C GLU A 6 52.54 -13.82 18.18
N PRO A 7 53.01 -14.30 17.01
CA PRO A 7 52.18 -14.50 15.82
C PRO A 7 50.99 -15.44 16.03
N GLY A 8 50.97 -16.24 17.10
CA GLY A 8 49.82 -17.06 17.51
C GLY A 8 48.61 -16.25 18.01
N ASP A 9 48.84 -15.10 18.64
CA ASP A 9 47.77 -14.30 19.25
C ASP A 9 46.88 -13.65 18.18
N ARG A 10 47.48 -13.23 17.06
CA ARG A 10 46.73 -12.64 15.93
C ARG A 10 45.79 -13.63 15.25
N LEU A 11 46.23 -14.88 15.09
CA LEU A 11 45.38 -15.93 14.50
C LEU A 11 44.22 -16.28 15.43
N GLN A 12 44.43 -16.26 16.75
CA GLN A 12 43.35 -16.45 17.71
C GLN A 12 42.34 -15.30 17.63
N GLU A 13 42.79 -14.04 17.64
CA GLU A 13 41.89 -12.88 17.50
C GLU A 13 41.08 -12.91 16.19
N GLU A 14 41.70 -13.27 15.06
CA GLU A 14 41.00 -13.43 13.78
C GLU A 14 39.93 -14.53 13.83
N THR A 15 40.24 -15.68 14.45
CA THR A 15 39.26 -16.77 14.59
C THR A 15 38.11 -16.43 15.53
N GLU A 16 38.35 -15.66 16.59
CA GLU A 16 37.32 -15.18 17.51
C GLU A 16 36.42 -14.14 16.83
N ALA A 17 37.00 -13.20 16.08
CA ALA A 17 36.25 -12.23 15.29
C ALA A 17 35.37 -12.91 14.23
N ALA A 18 35.89 -13.93 13.54
CA ALA A 18 35.14 -14.72 12.57
C ALA A 18 33.97 -15.49 13.23
N ARG A 19 34.17 -16.06 14.41
CA ARG A 19 33.10 -16.72 15.19
C ARG A 19 32.03 -15.72 15.62
N ALA A 20 32.43 -14.56 16.15
CA ALA A 20 31.51 -13.51 16.55
C ALA A 20 30.66 -12.99 15.37
N ALA A 21 31.29 -12.82 14.19
CA ALA A 21 30.57 -12.45 12.97
C ALA A 21 29.56 -13.53 12.54
N ALA A 22 29.95 -14.81 12.59
CA ALA A 22 29.05 -15.91 12.26
C ALA A 22 27.86 -16.02 13.22
N ASP A 23 28.09 -15.79 14.52
CA ASP A 23 27.04 -15.77 15.54
C ASP A 23 26.10 -14.59 15.36
N TYR A 24 26.62 -13.41 15.02
CA TYR A 24 25.79 -12.25 14.68
C TYR A 24 24.89 -12.53 13.46
N VAL A 25 25.43 -13.12 12.39
CA VAL A 25 24.64 -13.48 11.19
C VAL A 25 23.55 -14.50 11.54
N ARG A 26 23.86 -15.52 12.35
CA ARG A 26 22.88 -16.51 12.82
C ARG A 26 21.78 -15.85 13.66
N ALA A 27 22.13 -15.00 14.62
CA ALA A 27 21.17 -14.30 15.46
C ALA A 27 20.24 -13.40 14.63
N ARG A 28 20.81 -12.67 13.65
CA ARG A 28 20.03 -11.83 12.72
C ARG A 28 19.08 -12.67 11.86
N ALA A 29 19.51 -13.83 11.38
CA ALA A 29 18.66 -14.73 10.59
C ALA A 29 17.47 -15.26 11.42
N VAL A 30 17.71 -15.67 12.67
CA VAL A 30 16.64 -16.13 13.59
C VAL A 30 15.63 -15.01 13.87
N ARG A 31 16.10 -13.78 14.09
CA ARG A 31 15.22 -12.63 14.29
C ARG A 31 14.33 -12.35 13.07
N LEU A 32 14.90 -12.35 11.87
CA LEU A 32 14.14 -12.15 10.62
C LEU A 32 13.12 -13.28 10.40
N GLN A 33 13.46 -14.53 10.73
CA GLN A 33 12.52 -15.65 10.66
C GLN A 33 11.36 -15.48 11.66
N ALA A 34 11.64 -15.00 12.87
CA ALA A 34 10.62 -14.72 13.88
C ALA A 34 9.68 -13.57 13.45
N GLU A 35 10.22 -12.48 12.91
CA GLU A 35 9.43 -11.36 12.36
C GLU A 35 8.54 -11.83 11.20
N ALA A 36 9.09 -12.63 10.27
CA ALA A 36 8.30 -13.22 9.19
C ALA A 36 7.20 -14.18 9.69
N ALA A 37 7.47 -14.96 10.74
CA ALA A 37 6.48 -15.83 11.36
C ALA A 37 5.36 -15.02 12.03
N TRP A 38 5.70 -13.92 12.70
CA TRP A 38 4.75 -12.99 13.30
C TRP A 38 3.84 -12.36 12.24
N HIS A 39 4.39 -11.82 11.14
CA HIS A 39 3.59 -11.25 10.05
C HIS A 39 2.65 -12.28 9.42
N ARG A 40 3.09 -13.54 9.22
CA ARG A 40 2.21 -14.63 8.74
C ARG A 40 1.08 -14.94 9.72
N ALA A 41 1.37 -14.95 11.02
CA ALA A 41 0.36 -15.18 12.05
C ALA A 41 -0.67 -14.04 12.10
N GLU A 42 -0.22 -12.80 11.97
CA GLU A 42 -1.08 -11.62 11.96
C GLU A 42 -1.95 -11.56 10.71
N ALA A 43 -1.39 -11.85 9.53
CA ALA A 43 -2.16 -12.01 8.30
C ALA A 43 -3.27 -13.07 8.44
N ARG A 44 -2.96 -14.23 9.05
CA ARG A 44 -3.97 -15.28 9.34
C ARG A 44 -5.03 -14.82 10.35
N ARG A 45 -4.69 -13.96 11.31
CA ARG A 45 -5.66 -13.35 12.23
C ARG A 45 -6.58 -12.38 11.50
N LEU A 46 -6.03 -11.50 10.67
CA LEU A 46 -6.80 -10.56 9.85
C LEU A 46 -7.75 -11.29 8.90
N VAL A 47 -7.30 -12.32 8.20
CA VAL A 47 -8.17 -13.16 7.34
C VAL A 47 -9.27 -13.83 8.15
N ARG A 48 -8.97 -14.37 9.34
CA ARG A 48 -10.01 -14.93 10.24
C ARG A 48 -11.00 -13.88 10.71
N ARG A 49 -10.54 -12.66 11.04
CA ARG A 49 -11.41 -11.56 11.46
C ARG A 49 -12.29 -11.06 10.32
N ALA A 50 -11.73 -10.91 9.12
CA ALA A 50 -12.47 -10.54 7.92
C ALA A 50 -13.52 -11.61 7.57
N ARG A 51 -13.13 -12.89 7.65
CA ARG A 51 -14.07 -14.01 7.47
C ARG A 51 -15.16 -13.99 8.54
N ALA A 52 -14.80 -13.82 9.81
CA ALA A 52 -15.78 -13.73 10.88
C ALA A 52 -16.74 -12.53 10.69
N ALA A 53 -16.24 -11.37 10.28
CA ALA A 53 -17.07 -10.21 9.95
C ALA A 53 -18.01 -10.50 8.78
N TYR A 54 -17.51 -11.13 7.71
CA TYR A 54 -18.32 -11.53 6.55
C TYR A 54 -19.45 -12.51 6.92
N PHE A 55 -19.22 -13.41 7.88
CA PHE A 55 -20.23 -14.37 8.35
C PHE A 55 -21.10 -13.85 9.51
N ALA A 56 -20.61 -12.85 10.27
CA ALA A 56 -21.33 -12.24 11.38
C ALA A 56 -22.17 -11.02 10.96
N ASP A 57 -21.97 -10.51 9.74
CA ASP A 57 -22.89 -9.59 9.10
C ASP A 57 -24.05 -10.41 8.51
N PRO A 58 -25.24 -10.42 9.15
CA PRO A 58 -26.39 -11.18 8.66
C PRO A 58 -26.86 -10.69 7.28
N VAL A 59 -26.41 -9.52 6.82
CA VAL A 59 -26.83 -8.91 5.55
C VAL A 59 -26.12 -9.51 4.33
N SER A 60 -24.96 -10.18 4.50
CA SER A 60 -24.25 -10.87 3.40
C SER A 60 -24.63 -12.35 3.22
N GLY A 61 -25.39 -12.92 4.16
CA GLY A 61 -25.95 -14.28 4.04
C GLY A 61 -27.23 -14.37 3.20
N ASP A 62 -27.88 -13.24 2.93
CA ASP A 62 -29.18 -13.18 2.24
C ASP A 62 -29.09 -13.06 0.71
N VAL A 63 -27.94 -13.38 0.10
CA VAL A 63 -27.85 -13.48 -1.37
C VAL A 63 -28.28 -14.87 -1.87
N PHE A 64 -28.47 -15.86 -0.99
CA PHE A 64 -28.97 -17.20 -1.37
C PHE A 64 -29.94 -17.84 -0.35
N ALA A 65 -30.28 -17.16 0.74
CA ALA A 65 -31.42 -17.55 1.56
C ALA A 65 -32.67 -16.94 0.94
N CYS A 66 -33.34 -17.76 0.13
CA CYS A 66 -34.76 -17.76 -0.15
C CYS A 66 -35.60 -16.94 0.85
N ALA A 67 -35.66 -15.63 0.70
CA ALA A 67 -36.89 -14.90 0.97
C ALA A 67 -37.83 -15.38 -0.13
N SER A 68 -38.49 -16.50 0.17
CA SER A 68 -39.61 -17.03 -0.56
C SER A 68 -40.44 -15.86 -1.09
N PRO A 69 -40.84 -15.88 -2.37
CA PRO A 69 -41.77 -14.88 -2.85
C PRO A 69 -42.95 -14.93 -1.89
N ARG A 70 -43.37 -13.76 -1.37
CA ARG A 70 -44.65 -13.61 -0.64
C ARG A 70 -45.81 -13.86 -1.62
N ARG A 71 -45.83 -15.05 -2.19
CA ARG A 71 -46.76 -15.59 -3.16
C ARG A 71 -47.70 -16.60 -2.50
N TRP A 72 -47.71 -16.67 -1.17
CA TRP A 72 -48.52 -17.59 -0.42
C TRP A 72 -49.50 -16.83 0.47
N HIS A 73 -50.76 -17.06 0.14
CA HIS A 73 -52.00 -16.58 0.77
C HIS A 73 -52.51 -15.23 0.28
N HIS A 74 -53.19 -15.21 -0.86
CA HIS A 74 -54.52 -14.58 -0.98
C HIS A 74 -55.23 -15.07 -2.25
N GLU A 75 -55.59 -16.36 -2.26
CA GLU A 75 -56.47 -16.95 -3.28
C GLU A 75 -57.96 -16.78 -2.93
N ALA A 76 -58.29 -16.09 -1.85
CA ALA A 76 -59.67 -15.81 -1.49
C ALA A 76 -59.75 -14.40 -0.89
N MET A 77 -60.15 -13.41 -1.68
CA MET A 77 -61.30 -12.53 -1.40
C MET A 77 -61.41 -11.41 -2.45
N THR A 78 -62.62 -11.33 -3.03
CA THR A 78 -63.28 -10.15 -3.60
C THR A 78 -62.73 -9.48 -4.87
N GLY A 79 -63.28 -9.87 -6.03
CA GLY A 79 -64.06 -8.99 -6.91
C GLY A 79 -63.49 -7.69 -7.51
N GLY A 80 -62.23 -7.33 -7.26
CA GLY A 80 -61.52 -6.22 -7.91
C GLY A 80 -60.52 -6.72 -8.96
N SER A 81 -60.20 -5.90 -9.97
CA SER A 81 -59.33 -6.26 -11.09
C SER A 81 -57.95 -6.76 -10.61
N ARG A 82 -57.77 -8.09 -10.57
CA ARG A 82 -56.52 -8.78 -10.16
C ARG A 82 -55.26 -8.26 -10.88
N ARG A 83 -55.42 -7.55 -12.00
CA ARG A 83 -54.31 -6.98 -12.78
C ARG A 83 -53.77 -5.66 -12.20
N SER A 84 -54.62 -4.77 -11.69
CA SER A 84 -54.15 -3.51 -11.08
C SER A 84 -53.39 -3.77 -9.79
N ASP A 85 -53.86 -4.71 -8.97
CA ASP A 85 -53.19 -5.05 -7.73
C ASP A 85 -51.83 -5.69 -8.00
N GLN A 86 -51.73 -6.57 -9.01
CA GLN A 86 -50.46 -7.17 -9.42
C GLN A 86 -49.44 -6.11 -9.88
N ARG A 87 -49.85 -5.12 -10.67
CA ARG A 87 -48.95 -4.04 -11.10
C ARG A 87 -48.52 -3.14 -9.94
N ASP A 88 -49.39 -2.86 -8.97
CA ASP A 88 -49.00 -2.11 -7.77
C ASP A 88 -47.95 -2.89 -6.94
N TRP A 89 -48.05 -4.22 -6.89
CA TRP A 89 -47.01 -5.09 -6.31
C TRP A 89 -45.71 -5.06 -7.11
N ASP A 90 -45.77 -5.24 -8.44
CA ASP A 90 -44.59 -5.20 -9.30
C ASP A 90 -43.86 -3.85 -9.21
N ALA A 91 -44.61 -2.75 -9.09
CA ALA A 91 -44.07 -1.41 -8.86
C ALA A 91 -43.35 -1.31 -7.51
N SER A 92 -43.90 -1.90 -6.45
CA SER A 92 -43.25 -1.95 -5.13
C SER A 92 -41.94 -2.75 -5.19
N ASP A 93 -41.94 -3.91 -5.86
CA ASP A 93 -40.74 -4.74 -6.02
C ASP A 93 -39.63 -4.00 -6.80
N ARG A 94 -40.01 -3.18 -7.78
CA ARG A 94 -39.09 -2.31 -8.54
C ARG A 94 -38.52 -1.18 -7.69
N ASP A 95 -39.31 -0.54 -6.85
CA ASP A 95 -38.81 0.49 -5.92
C ASP A 95 -37.81 -0.11 -4.93
N ASP A 96 -38.13 -1.28 -4.36
CA ASP A 96 -37.19 -2.00 -3.49
C ASP A 96 -35.89 -2.37 -4.24
N ALA A 97 -35.98 -2.73 -5.52
CA ALA A 97 -34.81 -2.99 -6.35
C ALA A 97 -33.97 -1.73 -6.60
N ALA A 98 -34.63 -0.59 -6.84
CA ALA A 98 -33.98 0.70 -7.01
C ALA A 98 -33.23 1.12 -5.73
N GLU A 99 -33.86 0.98 -4.56
CA GLU A 99 -33.23 1.27 -3.26
C GLU A 99 -32.00 0.38 -3.02
N ARG A 100 -32.08 -0.92 -3.31
CA ARG A 100 -30.93 -1.83 -3.21
C ARG A 100 -29.77 -1.40 -4.11
N ARG A 101 -30.07 -0.91 -5.32
CA ARG A 101 -29.06 -0.42 -6.28
C ARG A 101 -28.42 0.87 -5.80
N ASP A 102 -29.19 1.81 -5.27
CA ASP A 102 -28.65 3.06 -4.72
C ASP A 102 -27.74 2.80 -3.53
N ALA A 103 -28.15 1.91 -2.61
CA ALA A 103 -27.30 1.50 -1.50
C ALA A 103 -26.01 0.81 -1.98
N ALA A 104 -26.08 0.03 -3.06
CA ALA A 104 -24.91 -0.60 -3.66
C ALA A 104 -23.99 0.42 -4.37
N ALA A 105 -24.55 1.48 -4.95
CA ALA A 105 -23.80 2.59 -5.53
C ALA A 105 -23.06 3.38 -4.45
N GLU A 106 -23.72 3.69 -3.33
CA GLU A 106 -23.13 4.40 -2.20
C GLU A 106 -21.95 3.64 -1.60
N ARG A 107 -22.10 2.32 -1.37
CA ARG A 107 -20.99 1.46 -0.92
C ARG A 107 -19.80 1.45 -1.89
N ARG A 108 -20.05 1.56 -3.20
CA ARG A 108 -18.97 1.65 -4.19
C ARG A 108 -18.27 3.00 -4.14
N ASP A 109 -19.00 4.10 -4.00
CA ASP A 109 -18.41 5.42 -3.88
C ASP A 109 -17.59 5.57 -2.58
N GLN A 110 -18.05 4.96 -1.49
CA GLN A 110 -17.27 4.88 -0.26
C GLN A 110 -15.96 4.14 -0.47
N ARG A 111 -15.99 2.94 -1.07
CA ARG A 111 -14.76 2.18 -1.41
C ARG A 111 -13.84 2.96 -2.34
N ALA A 112 -14.39 3.66 -3.34
CA ALA A 112 -13.60 4.51 -4.23
C ALA A 112 -12.89 5.62 -3.46
N SER A 113 -13.58 6.25 -2.49
CA SER A 113 -13.02 7.30 -1.64
C SER A 113 -11.91 6.77 -0.72
N GLU A 114 -12.11 5.59 -0.12
CA GLU A 114 -11.09 4.92 0.70
C GLU A 114 -9.83 4.60 -0.11
N ARG A 115 -9.98 4.12 -1.35
CA ARG A 115 -8.85 3.86 -2.25
C ARG A 115 -8.10 5.14 -2.63
N ASP A 116 -8.81 6.23 -2.89
CA ASP A 116 -8.18 7.52 -3.17
C ASP A 116 -7.37 8.04 -1.98
N LEU A 117 -7.91 7.92 -0.77
CA LEU A 117 -7.18 8.26 0.46
C LEU A 117 -5.91 7.41 0.60
N ALA A 118 -6.01 6.09 0.40
CA ALA A 118 -4.84 5.21 0.44
C ALA A 118 -3.80 5.57 -0.62
N ALA A 119 -4.23 5.91 -1.84
CA ALA A 119 -3.35 6.37 -2.92
C ALA A 119 -2.61 7.66 -2.53
N ASP A 120 -3.32 8.62 -1.93
CA ASP A 120 -2.74 9.90 -1.51
C ASP A 120 -1.78 9.73 -0.32
N GLU A 121 -2.07 8.83 0.62
CA GLU A 121 -1.14 8.47 1.70
C GLU A 121 0.16 7.89 1.15
N ARG A 122 0.09 6.89 0.26
CA ARG A 122 1.28 6.33 -0.41
C ARG A 122 2.09 7.42 -1.13
N ARG A 123 1.41 8.35 -1.80
CA ARG A 123 2.06 9.46 -2.51
C ARG A 123 2.79 10.40 -1.55
N LYS A 124 2.22 10.68 -0.38
CA LYS A 124 2.87 11.52 0.66
C LYS A 124 4.11 10.84 1.21
N GLU A 125 4.04 9.55 1.52
CA GLU A 125 5.18 8.77 2.01
C GLU A 125 6.35 8.79 1.02
N VAL A 126 6.07 8.58 -0.27
CA VAL A 126 7.08 8.65 -1.35
C VAL A 126 7.71 10.05 -1.43
N ARG A 127 6.95 11.13 -1.23
CA ARG A 127 7.55 12.48 -1.25
C ARG A 127 8.49 12.71 -0.08
N GLY A 128 8.07 12.34 1.14
CA GLY A 128 8.91 12.56 2.33
C GLY A 128 10.24 11.80 2.26
N THR A 129 10.19 10.56 1.78
CA THR A 129 11.39 9.73 1.61
C THR A 129 12.28 10.19 0.46
N GLU A 130 11.72 10.75 -0.63
CA GLU A 130 12.51 11.36 -1.71
C GLU A 130 13.39 12.52 -1.23
N ASP A 131 12.87 13.36 -0.33
CA ASP A 131 13.61 14.50 0.22
C ASP A 131 14.79 14.07 1.10
N GLU A 132 14.58 13.05 1.96
CA GLU A 132 15.64 12.45 2.77
C GLU A 132 16.78 11.89 1.92
N LEU A 133 16.44 11.30 0.77
CA LEU A 133 17.42 10.68 -0.11
C LEU A 133 18.15 11.67 -0.99
N ARG A 134 17.49 12.74 -1.42
CA ARG A 134 18.18 13.88 -2.01
C ARG A 134 19.18 14.47 -1.02
N ALA A 135 18.85 14.52 0.28
CA ALA A 135 19.80 14.93 1.30
C ALA A 135 20.94 13.92 1.49
N GLY A 136 20.66 12.61 1.47
CA GLY A 136 21.66 11.55 1.50
C GLY A 136 22.65 11.62 0.32
N LEU A 137 22.14 11.80 -0.91
CA LEU A 137 22.99 11.98 -2.10
C LEU A 137 23.90 13.20 -2.02
N ARG A 138 23.38 14.32 -1.50
CA ARG A 138 24.20 15.51 -1.26
C ARG A 138 25.32 15.22 -0.25
N ARG A 139 25.01 14.51 0.85
CA ARG A 139 26.02 14.08 1.82
C ARG A 139 27.07 13.18 1.18
N ALA A 140 26.67 12.17 0.41
CA ALA A 140 27.59 11.26 -0.28
C ALA A 140 28.53 12.03 -1.23
N GLY A 141 28.00 13.00 -1.98
CA GLY A 141 28.82 13.85 -2.85
C GLY A 141 29.82 14.71 -2.07
N LEU A 142 29.42 15.26 -0.93
CA LEU A 142 30.31 16.02 -0.05
C LEU A 142 31.41 15.11 0.56
N GLN A 143 31.07 13.88 0.95
CA GLN A 143 32.02 12.90 1.46
C GLN A 143 33.06 12.50 0.42
N ASP A 144 32.65 12.26 -0.83
CA ASP A 144 33.58 11.95 -1.91
C ASP A 144 34.51 13.11 -2.23
N ALA A 145 33.98 14.35 -2.25
CA ALA A 145 34.80 15.54 -2.44
C ALA A 145 35.83 15.71 -1.32
N ALA A 146 35.42 15.52 -0.06
CA ALA A 146 36.32 15.56 1.09
C ALA A 146 37.39 14.45 1.02
N ALA A 147 37.00 13.22 0.64
CA ALA A 147 37.92 12.11 0.46
C ALA A 147 38.98 12.40 -0.62
N ALA A 148 38.55 12.96 -1.77
CA ALA A 148 39.45 13.36 -2.84
C ALA A 148 40.43 14.45 -2.39
N GLN A 149 39.94 15.48 -1.69
CA GLN A 149 40.80 16.55 -1.16
C GLN A 149 41.85 16.02 -0.16
N ARG A 150 41.46 15.10 0.74
CA ARG A 150 42.40 14.48 1.68
C ARG A 150 43.50 13.71 0.96
N ASP A 151 43.14 12.92 -0.05
CA ASP A 151 44.11 12.16 -0.84
C ASP A 151 45.07 13.08 -1.61
N GLU A 152 44.58 14.17 -2.19
CA GLU A 152 45.40 15.19 -2.86
C GLU A 152 46.34 15.91 -1.88
N GLU A 153 45.87 16.27 -0.69
CA GLU A 153 46.69 16.90 0.35
C GLU A 153 47.76 15.96 0.91
N ALA A 154 47.43 14.68 1.08
CA ALA A 154 48.38 13.65 1.48
C ALA A 154 49.47 13.49 0.42
N GLY A 155 49.10 13.44 -0.87
CA GLY A 155 50.04 13.39 -2.00
C GLY A 155 50.96 14.61 -2.04
N ARG A 156 50.40 15.83 -1.94
CA ARG A 156 51.19 17.07 -1.90
C ARG A 156 52.20 17.11 -0.76
N ARG A 157 51.82 16.60 0.42
CA ARG A 157 52.73 16.51 1.58
C ARG A 157 53.87 15.53 1.33
N GLU A 158 53.58 14.37 0.73
CA GLU A 158 54.61 13.39 0.37
C GLU A 158 55.56 13.94 -0.71
N ASP A 159 55.06 14.60 -1.75
CA ASP A 159 55.87 15.21 -2.80
C ASP A 159 56.79 16.31 -2.25
N SER A 160 56.24 17.17 -1.37
CA SER A 160 57.01 18.24 -0.71
C SER A 160 58.12 17.67 0.19
N ALA A 161 57.88 16.52 0.81
CA ALA A 161 58.84 15.86 1.68
C ALA A 161 60.08 15.34 0.93
N VAL A 162 59.92 14.93 -0.33
CA VAL A 162 61.02 14.45 -1.18
C VAL A 162 62.04 15.56 -1.48
N GLY A 163 61.58 16.80 -1.61
CA GLY A 163 62.44 17.96 -1.89
C GLY A 163 63.01 18.68 -0.66
N ALA A 164 62.50 18.40 0.53
CA ALA A 164 62.78 19.19 1.75
C ALA A 164 64.02 18.75 2.55
N GLY A 165 64.69 17.65 2.16
CA GLY A 165 65.86 17.15 2.90
C GLY A 165 65.54 16.65 4.31
N LEU A 166 64.29 16.22 4.54
CA LEU A 166 63.83 15.71 5.83
C LEU A 166 64.63 14.49 6.29
N SER A 167 64.84 14.39 7.59
CA SER A 167 65.45 13.21 8.19
C SER A 167 64.57 11.97 8.02
N PRO A 168 65.13 10.74 8.10
CA PRO A 168 64.35 9.51 8.00
C PRO A 168 63.21 9.40 9.02
N GLU A 169 63.39 9.98 10.22
CA GLU A 169 62.37 9.98 11.28
C GLU A 169 61.19 10.89 10.92
N GLU A 170 61.47 12.10 10.45
CA GLU A 170 60.44 13.05 9.99
C GLU A 170 59.66 12.50 8.78
N LEU A 171 60.35 11.84 7.84
CA LEU A 171 59.70 11.12 6.74
C LEU A 171 58.79 9.99 7.24
N GLY A 172 59.20 9.28 8.30
CA GLY A 172 58.38 8.24 8.93
C GLY A 172 57.08 8.80 9.51
N VAL A 173 57.16 9.93 10.22
CA VAL A 173 55.98 10.61 10.78
C VAL A 173 55.05 11.09 9.67
N LEU A 174 55.58 11.71 8.62
CA LEU A 174 54.78 12.20 7.50
C LEU A 174 54.05 11.08 6.76
N ARG A 175 54.74 9.96 6.48
CA ARG A 175 54.11 8.77 5.87
C ARG A 175 53.01 8.18 6.72
N LYS A 176 53.17 8.19 8.06
CA LYS A 176 52.13 7.74 8.98
C LYS A 176 50.88 8.63 8.90
N HIS A 177 51.05 9.95 8.83
CA HIS A 177 49.92 10.88 8.63
C HIS A 177 49.25 10.69 7.28
N ALA A 178 50.01 10.60 6.19
CA ALA A 178 49.45 10.38 4.86
C ALA A 178 48.69 9.04 4.76
N ARG A 179 49.17 7.99 5.45
CA ARG A 179 48.44 6.72 5.58
C ARG A 179 47.11 6.90 6.33
N ALA A 180 47.11 7.62 7.45
CA ALA A 180 45.89 7.90 8.21
C ALA A 180 44.87 8.71 7.39
N ASP A 181 45.31 9.67 6.58
CA ASP A 181 44.44 10.46 5.71
C ASP A 181 43.79 9.60 4.61
N ARG A 182 44.57 8.70 4.00
CA ARG A 182 44.03 7.73 3.02
C ARG A 182 43.05 6.75 3.64
N GLU A 183 43.30 6.30 4.87
CA GLU A 183 42.36 5.46 5.63
C GLU A 183 41.05 6.22 5.89
N ALA A 184 41.12 7.50 6.27
CA ALA A 184 39.94 8.34 6.44
C ALA A 184 39.18 8.56 5.11
N ALA A 185 39.89 8.83 4.01
CA ALA A 185 39.30 8.95 2.68
C ALA A 185 38.62 7.66 2.22
N ALA A 186 39.20 6.50 2.52
CA ALA A 186 38.58 5.19 2.25
C ALA A 186 37.29 4.97 3.07
N ALA A 187 37.29 5.40 4.32
CA ALA A 187 36.10 5.36 5.17
C ALA A 187 34.97 6.28 4.62
N ASP A 188 35.31 7.50 4.21
CA ASP A 188 34.38 8.46 3.60
C ASP A 188 33.74 7.87 2.31
N ARG A 189 34.55 7.28 1.42
CA ARG A 189 34.04 6.60 0.21
C ARG A 189 33.12 5.44 0.54
N THR A 190 33.43 4.68 1.60
CA THR A 190 32.59 3.56 2.06
C THR A 190 31.24 4.07 2.53
N ALA A 191 31.21 5.17 3.29
CA ALA A 191 29.97 5.82 3.72
C ALA A 191 29.15 6.34 2.52
N ALA A 192 29.79 7.00 1.56
CA ALA A 192 29.14 7.50 0.36
C ALA A 192 28.52 6.36 -0.47
N ASN A 193 29.19 5.21 -0.58
CA ASN A 193 28.66 4.03 -1.25
C ASN A 193 27.45 3.42 -0.51
N ALA A 194 27.45 3.42 0.82
CA ALA A 194 26.29 2.99 1.61
C ALA A 194 25.07 3.89 1.36
N ASP A 195 25.26 5.22 1.32
CA ASP A 195 24.20 6.18 1.01
C ASP A 195 23.63 5.97 -0.41
N ARG A 196 24.49 5.70 -1.40
CA ARG A 196 24.05 5.36 -2.77
C ARG A 196 23.26 4.06 -2.83
N TYR A 197 23.68 3.04 -2.09
CA TYR A 197 22.96 1.77 -2.04
C TYR A 197 21.57 1.96 -1.41
N ALA A 198 21.48 2.73 -0.32
CA ALA A 198 20.20 3.07 0.30
C ALA A 198 19.25 3.77 -0.69
N LEU A 199 19.76 4.72 -1.50
CA LEU A 199 18.99 5.34 -2.57
C LEU A 199 18.47 4.32 -3.59
N HIS A 200 19.33 3.40 -4.04
CA HIS A 200 18.91 2.41 -5.03
C HIS A 200 17.77 1.52 -4.51
N THR A 201 17.88 1.04 -3.26
CA THR A 201 16.81 0.29 -2.61
C THR A 201 15.52 1.10 -2.54
N TYR A 202 15.62 2.37 -2.16
CA TYR A 202 14.46 3.25 -2.14
C TYR A 202 13.81 3.43 -3.50
N LEU A 203 14.58 3.70 -4.56
CA LEU A 203 14.01 3.94 -5.89
C LEU A 203 13.17 2.74 -6.33
N ASN A 204 13.60 1.53 -6.02
CA ASN A 204 12.83 0.31 -6.27
C ASN A 204 11.53 0.27 -5.44
N ASP A 205 11.58 0.61 -4.15
CA ASP A 205 10.39 0.70 -3.30
C ASP A 205 9.41 1.77 -3.79
N ALA A 206 9.91 2.95 -4.16
CA ALA A 206 9.13 4.06 -4.69
C ALA A 206 8.43 3.70 -6.01
N ILE A 207 9.08 2.94 -6.90
CA ILE A 207 8.45 2.38 -8.11
C ILE A 207 7.28 1.47 -7.73
N GLY A 208 7.49 0.56 -6.77
CA GLY A 208 6.44 -0.32 -6.27
C GLY A 208 5.25 0.45 -5.68
N ARG A 209 5.51 1.48 -4.86
CA ARG A 209 4.46 2.32 -4.27
C ARG A 209 3.70 3.13 -5.30
N ARG A 210 4.37 3.67 -6.32
CA ARG A 210 3.71 4.39 -7.44
C ARG A 210 2.83 3.45 -8.27
N ALA A 211 3.28 2.22 -8.49
CA ALA A 211 2.44 1.21 -9.17
C ALA A 211 1.19 0.85 -8.33
N ALA A 212 1.35 0.72 -7.01
CA ALA A 212 0.22 0.50 -6.10
C ALA A 212 -0.75 1.69 -6.07
N GLU A 213 -0.25 2.94 -6.00
CA GLU A 213 -1.06 4.16 -6.11
C GLU A 213 -1.90 4.16 -7.40
N ALA A 214 -1.26 3.86 -8.54
CA ALA A 214 -1.95 3.81 -9.83
C ALA A 214 -3.03 2.72 -9.84
N GLY A 215 -2.75 1.56 -9.25
CA GLY A 215 -3.72 0.47 -9.08
C GLY A 215 -4.93 0.88 -8.24
N ASP A 216 -4.69 1.55 -7.11
CA ASP A 216 -5.75 2.04 -6.22
C ASP A 216 -6.67 3.04 -6.94
N ARG A 217 -6.08 4.01 -7.66
CA ARG A 217 -6.86 4.98 -8.45
C ARG A 217 -7.64 4.34 -9.59
N GLY A 218 -7.03 3.38 -10.31
CA GLY A 218 -7.72 2.65 -11.37
C GLY A 218 -8.91 1.85 -10.84
N ALA A 219 -8.78 1.25 -9.65
CA ALA A 219 -9.86 0.52 -9.03
C ALA A 219 -10.94 1.45 -8.46
N ALA A 220 -10.58 2.62 -7.90
CA ALA A 220 -11.54 3.64 -7.50
C ALA A 220 -12.37 4.16 -8.68
N GLU A 221 -11.75 4.36 -9.84
CA GLU A 221 -12.46 4.73 -11.07
C GLU A 221 -13.44 3.63 -11.51
N SER A 222 -13.04 2.37 -11.44
CA SER A 222 -13.92 1.24 -11.73
C SER A 222 -15.13 1.20 -10.78
N ASP A 223 -14.91 1.39 -9.48
CA ASP A 223 -15.96 1.44 -8.46
C ASP A 223 -16.97 2.57 -8.77
N ARG A 224 -16.51 3.77 -9.13
CA ARG A 224 -17.37 4.89 -9.56
C ARG A 224 -18.17 4.61 -10.83
N ARG A 225 -17.56 3.99 -11.84
CA ARG A 225 -18.26 3.60 -13.07
C ARG A 225 -19.38 2.61 -12.78
N ALA A 226 -19.12 1.64 -11.91
CA ALA A 226 -20.13 0.69 -11.47
C ALA A 226 -21.25 1.36 -10.64
N ALA A 227 -20.90 2.26 -9.71
CA ALA A 227 -21.89 3.05 -8.96
C ALA A 227 -22.79 3.89 -9.88
N ALA A 228 -22.22 4.54 -10.89
CA ALA A 228 -22.98 5.27 -11.89
C ALA A 228 -23.92 4.36 -12.71
N SER A 229 -23.50 3.12 -12.97
CA SER A 229 -24.36 2.13 -13.63
C SER A 229 -25.53 1.72 -12.74
N ASP A 230 -25.28 1.45 -11.46
CA ASP A 230 -26.33 1.07 -10.51
C ASP A 230 -27.40 2.17 -10.39
N ARG A 231 -26.99 3.44 -10.31
CA ARG A 231 -27.91 4.59 -10.27
C ARG A 231 -28.76 4.70 -11.54
N ARG A 232 -28.17 4.50 -12.72
CA ARG A 232 -28.93 4.49 -13.99
C ARG A 232 -29.99 3.39 -13.97
N SER A 233 -29.60 2.19 -13.52
CA SER A 233 -30.52 1.06 -13.41
C SER A 233 -31.61 1.31 -12.35
N ALA A 234 -31.28 1.96 -11.22
CA ALA A 234 -32.26 2.36 -10.21
C ALA A 234 -33.27 3.38 -10.76
N HIS A 235 -32.81 4.33 -11.59
CA HIS A 235 -33.70 5.27 -12.28
C HIS A 235 -34.66 4.53 -13.23
N THR A 236 -34.16 3.58 -14.02
CA THR A 236 -35.01 2.76 -14.90
C THR A 236 -36.07 1.97 -14.12
N ASP A 237 -35.72 1.40 -12.96
CA ASP A 237 -36.68 0.67 -12.12
C ASP A 237 -37.80 1.60 -11.64
N ARG A 238 -37.47 2.81 -11.19
CA ARG A 238 -38.44 3.82 -10.71
C ARG A 238 -39.36 4.31 -11.82
N ASP A 239 -38.81 4.59 -13.01
CA ASP A 239 -39.60 4.98 -14.18
C ASP A 239 -40.63 3.88 -14.52
N ALA A 240 -40.18 2.63 -14.48
CA ALA A 240 -41.02 1.48 -14.75
C ALA A 240 -42.07 1.27 -13.63
N ALA A 241 -41.72 1.46 -12.36
CA ALA A 241 -42.66 1.42 -11.24
C ALA A 241 -43.73 2.50 -11.35
N LEU A 242 -43.34 3.71 -11.78
CA LEU A 242 -44.28 4.81 -12.02
C LEU A 242 -45.26 4.47 -13.16
N ALA A 243 -44.76 3.90 -14.27
CA ALA A 243 -45.59 3.48 -15.39
C ALA A 243 -46.63 2.42 -14.95
N ASP A 244 -46.20 1.40 -14.19
CA ASP A 244 -47.11 0.36 -13.67
C ASP A 244 -48.23 0.98 -12.81
N ARG A 245 -47.90 1.93 -11.94
CA ARG A 245 -48.88 2.64 -11.10
C ARG A 245 -49.85 3.49 -11.92
N GLN A 246 -49.36 4.15 -12.96
CA GLN A 246 -50.21 4.93 -13.88
C GLN A 246 -51.21 4.03 -14.60
N GLU A 247 -50.76 2.87 -15.12
CA GLU A 247 -51.65 1.88 -15.72
C GLU A 247 -52.68 1.34 -14.71
N SER A 248 -52.25 0.99 -13.50
CA SER A 248 -53.16 0.56 -12.43
C SER A 248 -54.18 1.63 -12.05
N ALA A 249 -53.82 2.90 -12.09
CA ALA A 249 -54.75 4.01 -11.84
C ALA A 249 -55.79 4.13 -12.97
N VAL A 250 -55.35 4.04 -14.23
CA VAL A 250 -56.26 4.06 -15.40
C VAL A 250 -57.24 2.88 -15.34
N GLU A 251 -56.76 1.66 -15.09
CA GLU A 251 -57.64 0.50 -15.00
C GLU A 251 -58.65 0.60 -13.85
N ARG A 252 -58.25 1.14 -12.69
CA ARG A 252 -59.18 1.40 -11.59
C ARG A 252 -60.24 2.42 -11.99
N ALA A 253 -59.87 3.50 -12.68
CA ALA A 253 -60.81 4.51 -13.15
C ALA A 253 -61.82 3.94 -14.16
N MET A 254 -61.36 3.13 -15.13
CA MET A 254 -62.25 2.46 -16.10
C MET A 254 -63.23 1.49 -15.43
N ASN A 255 -62.78 0.77 -14.40
CA ASN A 255 -63.63 -0.17 -13.67
C ASN A 255 -64.65 0.50 -12.72
N GLN A 256 -64.38 1.74 -12.28
CA GLN A 256 -65.29 2.51 -11.41
C GLN A 256 -66.41 3.22 -12.19
N HIS A 257 -66.19 3.50 -13.48
CA HIS A 257 -67.13 4.23 -14.35
C HIS A 257 -67.44 3.44 -15.65
N PRO A 258 -68.04 2.25 -15.58
CA PRO A 258 -68.29 1.43 -16.78
C PRO A 258 -69.33 2.06 -17.73
N GLU A 259 -70.23 2.89 -17.21
CA GLU A 259 -71.35 3.50 -17.94
C GLU A 259 -70.95 4.75 -18.76
N ASP A 260 -69.80 5.37 -18.46
CA ASP A 260 -69.36 6.61 -19.13
C ASP A 260 -68.63 6.36 -20.47
N PHE A 261 -68.44 5.07 -20.85
CA PHE A 261 -67.66 4.65 -22.02
C PHE A 261 -68.43 3.72 -23.00
N SER A 262 -69.76 3.59 -22.88
CA SER A 262 -70.64 2.94 -23.89
C SER A 262 -71.30 3.97 -24.80
#